data_AF-A0A936FB93-F1
#
_entry.id   AF-A0A936FB93-F1
#
_cell.length_a   1.000
_cell.length_b   1.000
_cell.length_c   1.000
_cell.angle_alpha   90.00
_cell.angle_beta   90.00
_cell.angle_gamma   90.00
#
_symmetry.space_group_name_H-M   'P 1'
#
loop_
_entity.id
_entity.type
_entity.pdbx_description
1 polymer ?
#
loop_
_entity_poly.entity_id
_entity_poly.type
_entity_poly.pdbx_seq_one_letter_code
_entity_poly.pdbx_strand_id
1 'polypeptide(L)'
;MSVTLYQVLVFTHLLLFVLWLGADVGVFLLGQHFRKREKWTLPQRLALLQLLVNVDMVPRSAWALMVPLTLSMVDAGGWWNLPGSAIVAAWAIGGFWLWLVWDSHFHDQTPRAKRNNRIEFALKIALTVFYLALGVVSLVKGTPLAPLWLAGKAVMFGLIFAAAIMIDVAFKPVGPQLGRLIAEGSSDETEVPLRRTMDLTRIWVWVVYILLLGTAFLGNIKPF
;
A
#
# COMPACT_ATOMS: atom_id res chain seq x y z
N MET A 1 -17.69 -15.28 -28.14
CA MET A 1 -17.11 -14.00 -27.66
C MET A 1 -15.64 -14.27 -27.34
N SER A 2 -14.71 -13.48 -27.88
CA SER A 2 -13.30 -13.54 -27.49
C SER A 2 -13.05 -12.66 -26.26
N VAL A 3 -12.25 -13.16 -25.31
CA VAL A 3 -11.83 -12.37 -24.15
C VAL A 3 -10.78 -11.37 -24.59
N THR A 4 -10.98 -10.09 -24.24
CA THR A 4 -10.03 -9.01 -24.58
C THR A 4 -8.94 -8.86 -23.51
N LEU A 5 -7.78 -8.31 -23.89
CA LEU A 5 -6.69 -8.01 -22.95
C LEU A 5 -7.17 -7.10 -21.81
N TYR A 6 -7.94 -6.06 -22.14
CA TYR A 6 -8.51 -5.14 -21.14
C TYR A 6 -9.36 -5.88 -20.10
N GLN A 7 -10.21 -6.83 -20.51
CA GLN A 7 -11.03 -7.61 -19.57
C GLN A 7 -10.17 -8.47 -18.64
N VAL A 8 -9.10 -9.09 -19.14
CA VAL A 8 -8.15 -9.85 -18.31
C VAL A 8 -7.48 -8.93 -17.29
N LEU A 9 -7.00 -7.76 -17.73
CA LEU A 9 -6.34 -6.80 -16.84
C LEU A 9 -7.29 -6.28 -15.75
N VAL A 10 -8.54 -5.97 -16.09
CA VAL A 10 -9.57 -5.58 -15.11
C VAL A 10 -9.79 -6.70 -14.10
N PHE A 11 -9.92 -7.95 -14.55
CA PHE A 11 -10.09 -9.09 -13.65
C PHE A 11 -8.88 -9.26 -12.72
N THR A 12 -7.66 -9.21 -13.25
CA THR A 12 -6.42 -9.25 -12.46
C THR A 12 -6.37 -8.10 -11.45
N HIS A 13 -6.82 -6.90 -11.83
CA HIS A 13 -6.85 -5.75 -10.94
C HIS A 13 -7.84 -5.96 -9.79
N LEU A 14 -9.00 -6.57 -10.06
CA LEU A 14 -9.95 -6.94 -9.02
C LEU A 14 -9.35 -7.98 -8.07
N LEU A 15 -8.60 -8.97 -8.57
CA LEU A 15 -7.90 -9.92 -7.72
C LEU A 15 -6.85 -9.23 -6.84
N LEU A 16 -6.04 -8.32 -7.40
CA LEU A 16 -5.08 -7.53 -6.63
C LEU A 16 -5.80 -6.66 -5.58
N PHE A 17 -6.96 -6.10 -5.88
CA PHE A 17 -7.74 -5.32 -4.93
C PHE A 17 -8.24 -6.20 -3.77
N VAL A 18 -8.74 -7.40 -4.06
CA VAL A 18 -9.17 -8.37 -3.04
C VAL A 18 -7.99 -8.81 -2.17
N LEU A 19 -6.86 -9.14 -2.79
CA LEU A 19 -5.64 -9.51 -2.07
C LEU A 19 -5.09 -8.36 -1.24
N TRP A 20 -5.18 -7.13 -1.74
CA TRP A 20 -4.78 -5.96 -0.99
C TRP A 20 -5.72 -5.73 0.20
N LEU A 21 -6.98 -5.34 -0.02
CA LEU A 21 -7.87 -4.95 1.07
C LEU A 21 -8.17 -6.11 2.03
N GLY A 22 -8.36 -7.32 1.49
CA GLY A 22 -8.66 -8.51 2.29
C GLY A 22 -7.52 -8.92 3.21
N ALA A 23 -6.28 -8.96 2.71
CA ALA A 23 -5.13 -9.28 3.55
C ALA A 23 -4.80 -8.14 4.52
N ASP A 24 -5.00 -6.89 4.11
CA ASP A 24 -4.75 -5.71 4.97
C ASP A 24 -5.72 -5.67 6.18
N VAL A 25 -6.97 -6.12 6.00
CA VAL A 25 -7.88 -6.36 7.15
C VAL A 25 -7.31 -7.41 8.10
N GLY A 26 -6.66 -8.45 7.59
CA GLY A 26 -5.93 -9.44 8.38
C GLY A 26 -4.78 -8.82 9.19
N VAL A 27 -3.95 -8.01 8.55
CA VAL A 27 -2.87 -7.23 9.20
C VAL A 27 -3.43 -6.36 10.33
N PHE A 28 -4.52 -5.64 10.05
CA PHE A 28 -5.19 -4.79 11.02
C PHE A 28 -5.74 -5.56 12.23
N LEU A 29 -6.36 -6.73 12.01
CA LEU A 29 -6.87 -7.57 13.08
C LEU A 29 -5.74 -8.10 13.97
N LEU A 30 -4.64 -8.58 13.36
CA LEU A 30 -3.48 -9.06 14.10
C LEU A 30 -2.86 -7.92 14.94
N GLY A 31 -2.70 -6.73 14.35
CA GLY A 31 -2.18 -5.55 15.05
C GLY A 31 -3.11 -5.07 16.16
N GLN A 32 -4.42 -5.17 15.97
CA GLN A 32 -5.42 -4.85 16.99
C GLN A 32 -5.33 -5.81 18.19
N HIS A 33 -5.05 -7.09 17.95
CA HIS A 33 -4.91 -8.08 19.02
C HIS A 33 -3.55 -7.99 19.71
N PHE A 34 -2.47 -7.68 18.99
CA PHE A 34 -1.15 -7.38 19.57
C PHE A 34 -1.22 -6.31 20.68
N ARG A 35 -2.10 -5.32 20.54
CA ARG A 35 -2.23 -4.21 21.48
C ARG A 35 -2.99 -4.53 22.76
N LYS A 36 -3.61 -5.72 22.87
CA LYS A 36 -4.47 -6.09 24.01
C LYS A 36 -3.66 -6.86 25.06
N ARG A 37 -2.77 -6.18 25.76
CA ARG A 37 -1.91 -6.79 26.80
C ARG A 37 -2.70 -7.47 27.93
N GLU A 38 -3.88 -6.97 28.25
CA GLU A 38 -4.75 -7.57 29.28
C GLU A 38 -5.45 -8.86 28.81
N LYS A 39 -5.48 -9.11 27.49
CA LYS A 39 -6.11 -10.30 26.90
C LYS A 39 -5.08 -11.38 26.53
N TRP A 40 -3.89 -10.96 26.11
CA TRP A 40 -2.88 -11.85 25.55
C TRP A 40 -1.55 -11.65 26.23
N THR A 41 -0.83 -12.74 26.48
CA THR A 41 0.52 -12.68 27.04
C THR A 41 1.51 -12.10 26.02
N LEU A 42 2.66 -11.58 26.48
CA LEU A 42 3.69 -11.04 25.58
C LEU A 42 4.13 -12.06 24.51
N PRO A 43 4.42 -13.34 24.81
CA PRO A 43 4.75 -14.33 23.79
C PRO A 43 3.64 -14.54 22.74
N GLN A 44 2.37 -14.59 23.15
CA GLN A 44 1.25 -14.70 22.21
C GLN A 44 1.17 -13.50 21.28
N ARG A 45 1.38 -12.29 21.80
CA ARG A 45 1.38 -11.06 21.00
C ARG A 45 2.56 -11.04 20.02
N LEU A 46 3.75 -11.46 20.43
CA LEU A 46 4.90 -11.57 19.53
C LEU A 46 4.64 -12.57 18.38
N ALA A 47 3.96 -13.69 18.66
CA ALA A 47 3.53 -14.61 17.61
C ALA A 47 2.52 -13.96 16.64
N LEU A 48 1.55 -13.18 17.16
CA LEU A 48 0.64 -12.40 16.32
C LEU A 48 1.38 -11.38 15.44
N LEU A 49 2.41 -10.74 15.98
CA LEU A 49 3.24 -9.80 15.22
C LEU A 49 4.03 -10.49 14.10
N GLN A 50 4.58 -11.68 14.35
CA GLN A 50 5.26 -12.45 13.32
C GLN A 50 4.30 -12.84 12.17
N LEU A 51 3.09 -13.30 12.52
CA LEU A 51 2.05 -13.57 11.52
C LEU A 51 1.67 -12.29 10.75
N LEU A 52 1.56 -11.16 11.45
CA LEU A 52 1.24 -9.87 10.85
C LEU A 52 2.26 -9.51 9.77
N VAL A 53 3.56 -9.58 10.09
CA VAL A 53 4.63 -9.26 9.14
C VAL A 53 4.59 -10.15 7.90
N ASN A 54 4.22 -11.43 8.04
CA ASN A 54 4.09 -12.34 6.91
C ASN A 54 2.85 -12.06 6.06
N VAL A 55 1.70 -11.82 6.69
CA VAL A 55 0.45 -11.48 5.99
C VAL A 55 0.59 -10.15 5.23
N ASP A 56 1.31 -9.18 5.81
CA ASP A 56 1.57 -7.86 5.23
C ASP A 56 2.35 -7.90 3.89
N MET A 57 2.99 -9.02 3.57
CA MET A 57 3.63 -9.19 2.25
C MET A 57 2.63 -9.26 1.10
N VAL A 58 1.41 -9.74 1.36
CA VAL A 58 0.34 -9.82 0.34
C VAL A 58 -0.13 -8.43 -0.10
N PRO A 59 -0.59 -7.52 0.80
CA PRO A 59 -1.03 -6.20 0.37
C PRO A 59 0.11 -5.36 -0.21
N ARG A 60 1.35 -5.48 0.29
CA ARG A 60 2.51 -4.79 -0.30
C ARG A 60 2.81 -5.25 -1.73
N SER A 61 2.72 -6.56 -1.97
CA SER A 61 2.92 -7.12 -3.32
C SER A 61 1.81 -6.66 -4.26
N ALA A 62 0.56 -6.70 -3.80
CA ALA A 62 -0.57 -6.23 -4.59
C ALA A 62 -0.42 -4.74 -4.93
N TRP A 63 -0.04 -3.91 -3.96
CA TRP A 63 0.18 -2.49 -4.16
C TRP A 63 1.27 -2.19 -5.20
N ALA A 64 2.41 -2.87 -5.11
CA ALA A 64 3.49 -2.71 -6.09
C ALA A 64 3.03 -3.05 -7.53
N LEU A 65 2.22 -4.10 -7.67
CA LEU A 65 1.69 -4.55 -8.96
C LEU A 65 0.52 -3.70 -9.48
N MET A 66 -0.17 -2.95 -8.63
CA MET A 66 -1.23 -2.03 -9.08
C MET A 66 -0.71 -0.96 -10.04
N VAL A 67 0.55 -0.52 -9.88
CA VAL A 67 1.14 0.53 -10.75
C VAL A 67 1.23 0.07 -12.22
N PRO A 68 1.96 -1.00 -12.58
CA PRO A 68 2.03 -1.45 -13.96
C PRO A 68 0.68 -1.90 -14.51
N LEU A 69 -0.15 -2.50 -13.67
CA LEU A 69 -1.44 -3.02 -14.09
C LEU A 69 -2.40 -1.89 -14.46
N THR A 70 -2.49 -0.84 -13.64
CA THR A 70 -3.34 0.32 -13.93
C THR A 70 -2.89 1.07 -15.18
N LEU A 71 -1.58 1.21 -15.41
CA LEU A 71 -1.05 1.82 -16.63
C LEU A 71 -1.33 0.97 -17.88
N SER A 72 -1.23 -0.35 -17.76
CA SER A 72 -1.62 -1.28 -18.84
C SER A 72 -3.13 -1.23 -19.12
N MET A 73 -3.96 -1.06 -18.09
CA MET A 73 -5.42 -0.97 -18.23
C MET A 73 -5.87 0.33 -18.92
N VAL A 74 -5.25 1.47 -18.62
CA VAL A 74 -5.64 2.74 -19.26
C VAL A 74 -5.27 2.75 -20.75
N ASP A 75 -4.17 2.10 -21.13
CA ASP A 75 -3.77 1.93 -22.53
C ASP A 75 -4.66 0.92 -23.25
N ALA A 76 -4.79 -0.30 -22.72
CA ALA A 76 -5.63 -1.35 -23.32
C ALA A 76 -7.13 -0.96 -23.38
N GLY A 77 -7.57 -0.08 -22.48
CA GLY A 77 -8.92 0.48 -22.45
C GLY A 77 -9.14 1.67 -23.40
N GLY A 78 -8.10 2.15 -24.08
CA GLY A 78 -8.17 3.29 -25.00
C GLY A 78 -8.30 4.65 -24.30
N TRP A 79 -8.01 4.73 -23.01
CA TRP A 79 -8.16 5.96 -22.20
C TRP A 79 -6.92 6.84 -22.22
N TRP A 80 -5.75 6.26 -22.45
CA TRP A 80 -4.49 6.97 -22.64
C TRP A 80 -3.57 6.15 -23.52
N ASN A 81 -3.27 6.64 -24.72
CA ASN A 81 -2.33 6.00 -25.65
C ASN A 81 -0.90 6.15 -25.11
N LEU A 82 -0.38 5.07 -24.52
CA LEU A 82 0.96 5.01 -23.96
C LEU A 82 1.90 4.32 -24.97
N PRO A 83 3.11 4.85 -25.20
CA PRO A 83 4.10 4.12 -25.99
C PRO A 83 4.43 2.80 -25.29
N GLY A 84 4.68 1.72 -26.04
CA GLY A 84 5.01 0.41 -25.46
C GLY A 84 6.20 0.45 -24.50
N SER A 85 7.15 1.37 -24.71
CA SER A 85 8.26 1.61 -23.78
C SER A 85 7.81 2.09 -22.39
N ALA A 86 6.74 2.87 -22.29
CA ALA A 86 6.18 3.29 -21.01
C ALA A 86 5.53 2.12 -20.25
N ILE A 87 4.86 1.22 -20.96
CA ILE A 87 4.31 -0.01 -20.36
C ILE A 87 5.43 -0.92 -19.84
N VAL A 88 6.48 -1.13 -20.64
CA VAL A 88 7.66 -1.90 -20.22
C VAL A 88 8.33 -1.26 -18.99
N ALA A 89 8.51 0.07 -18.99
CA ALA A 89 9.07 0.79 -17.86
C ALA A 89 8.21 0.64 -16.60
N ALA A 90 6.88 0.70 -16.73
CA ALA A 90 5.96 0.52 -15.61
C ALA A 90 6.10 -0.88 -14.98
N TRP A 91 6.19 -1.93 -15.80
CA TRP A 91 6.43 -3.31 -15.32
C TRP A 91 7.82 -3.49 -14.72
N ALA A 92 8.85 -2.86 -15.27
CA ALA A 92 10.19 -2.86 -14.68
C ALA A 92 10.19 -2.19 -13.30
N ILE A 93 9.51 -1.04 -13.15
CA ILE A 93 9.36 -0.34 -11.87
C ILE A 93 8.58 -1.20 -10.87
N GLY A 94 7.44 -1.77 -11.27
CA GLY A 94 6.63 -2.65 -10.42
C GLY A 94 7.38 -3.90 -9.98
N GLY A 95 8.12 -4.55 -10.89
CA GLY A 95 8.95 -5.70 -10.59
C GLY A 95 10.13 -5.36 -9.67
N PHE A 96 10.78 -4.21 -9.90
CA PHE A 96 11.85 -3.72 -9.01
C PHE A 96 11.31 -3.40 -7.62
N TRP A 97 10.13 -2.77 -7.51
CA TRP A 97 9.49 -2.51 -6.22
C TRP A 97 9.14 -3.81 -5.51
N LEU A 98 8.55 -4.78 -6.20
CA LEU A 98 8.25 -6.09 -5.64
C LEU A 98 9.53 -6.76 -5.11
N TRP A 99 10.62 -6.72 -5.89
CA TRP A 99 11.92 -7.20 -5.44
C TRP A 99 12.40 -6.48 -4.17
N LEU A 100 12.32 -5.15 -4.08
CA LEU A 100 12.73 -4.39 -2.88
C LEU A 100 11.96 -4.86 -1.63
N VAL A 101 10.65 -5.02 -1.76
CA VAL A 101 9.74 -5.42 -0.67
C VAL A 101 10.11 -6.82 -0.16
N TRP A 102 10.23 -7.80 -1.06
CA TRP A 102 10.57 -9.18 -0.69
C TRP A 102 12.02 -9.31 -0.21
N ASP A 103 12.97 -8.61 -0.84
CA ASP A 103 14.36 -8.63 -0.43
C ASP A 103 14.56 -8.02 0.97
N SER A 104 13.80 -6.95 1.29
CA SER A 104 13.80 -6.39 2.64
C SER A 104 13.17 -7.34 3.66
N HIS A 105 12.13 -8.08 3.29
CA HIS A 105 11.48 -9.05 4.17
C HIS A 105 12.40 -10.23 4.51
N PHE A 106 13.08 -10.81 3.51
CA PHE A 106 14.00 -11.94 3.74
C PHE A 106 15.29 -11.56 4.46
N HIS A 107 15.71 -10.30 4.40
CA HIS A 107 16.90 -9.80 5.07
C HIS A 107 16.57 -8.82 6.20
N ASP A 108 15.46 -9.02 6.92
CA ASP A 108 15.01 -8.11 7.96
C ASP A 108 16.11 -7.83 9.01
N GLN A 109 16.05 -6.64 9.63
CA GLN A 109 17.04 -6.12 10.58
C GLN A 109 18.48 -5.95 10.04
N THR A 110 18.74 -6.15 8.75
CA THR A 110 20.07 -5.95 8.15
C THR A 110 20.25 -4.54 7.54
N PRO A 111 21.51 -4.09 7.31
CA PRO A 111 21.78 -2.87 6.52
C PRO A 111 21.19 -2.92 5.10
N ARG A 112 21.09 -4.12 4.51
CA ARG A 112 20.48 -4.35 3.19
C ARG A 112 18.98 -4.01 3.20
N ALA A 113 18.24 -4.49 4.19
CA ALA A 113 16.83 -4.12 4.38
C ALA A 113 16.66 -2.62 4.61
N LYS A 114 17.49 -2.00 5.46
CA LYS A 114 17.45 -0.53 5.68
C LYS A 114 17.68 0.27 4.39
N ARG A 115 18.65 -0.15 3.56
CA ARG A 115 18.89 0.44 2.25
C ARG A 115 17.67 0.29 1.35
N ASN A 116 17.11 -0.92 1.24
CA ASN A 116 15.96 -1.19 0.39
C ASN A 116 14.75 -0.36 0.80
N ASN A 117 14.44 -0.30 2.10
CA ASN A 117 13.35 0.53 2.64
C ASN A 117 13.53 2.01 2.31
N ARG A 118 14.76 2.53 2.28
CA ARG A 118 15.04 3.92 1.87
C ARG A 118 14.78 4.15 0.39
N ILE A 119 15.17 3.20 -0.46
CA ILE A 119 14.92 3.25 -1.91
C ILE A 119 13.40 3.14 -2.17
N GLU A 120 12.74 2.21 -1.50
CA GLU A 120 11.29 2.02 -1.58
C GLU A 120 10.54 3.29 -1.16
N PHE A 121 10.96 3.94 -0.07
CA PHE A 121 10.37 5.19 0.37
C PHE A 121 10.49 6.30 -0.68
N ALA A 122 11.67 6.44 -1.31
CA ALA A 122 11.86 7.40 -2.39
C ALA A 122 10.99 7.07 -3.62
N LEU A 123 10.85 5.78 -3.95
CA LEU A 123 9.97 5.32 -5.02
C LEU A 123 8.50 5.65 -4.73
N LYS A 124 8.01 5.38 -3.51
CA LYS A 124 6.65 5.73 -3.07
C LYS A 124 6.40 7.23 -3.20
N ILE A 125 7.36 8.08 -2.82
CA ILE A 125 7.26 9.54 -2.97
C ILE A 125 7.15 9.92 -4.46
N ALA A 126 8.02 9.36 -5.31
CA ALA A 126 7.99 9.62 -6.75
C ALA A 126 6.64 9.22 -7.38
N LEU A 127 6.12 8.04 -7.02
CA LEU A 127 4.82 7.55 -7.49
C LEU A 127 3.65 8.38 -6.95
N THR A 128 3.74 8.86 -5.70
CA THR A 128 2.76 9.79 -5.12
C THR A 128 2.66 11.05 -5.98
N VAL A 129 3.80 11.68 -6.25
CA VAL A 129 3.87 12.90 -7.07
C VAL A 129 3.38 12.63 -8.49
N PHE A 130 3.78 11.50 -9.09
CA PHE A 130 3.34 11.10 -10.41
C PHE A 130 1.82 10.99 -10.52
N TYR A 131 1.16 10.23 -9.64
CA TYR A 131 -0.29 10.01 -9.71
C TYR A 131 -1.10 11.26 -9.35
N LEU A 132 -0.65 12.05 -8.37
CA LEU A 132 -1.29 13.33 -8.05
C LEU A 132 -1.18 14.31 -9.22
N ALA A 133 0.01 14.45 -9.81
CA ALA A 133 0.22 15.31 -10.98
C ALA A 133 -0.62 14.84 -12.17
N LEU A 134 -0.59 13.54 -12.49
CA LEU A 134 -1.36 12.94 -13.57
C LEU A 134 -2.86 13.21 -13.40
N GLY A 135 -3.39 12.97 -12.20
CA GLY A 135 -4.81 13.19 -11.90
C GLY A 135 -5.21 14.66 -11.94
N VAL A 136 -4.48 15.54 -11.25
CA VAL A 136 -4.78 16.98 -11.20
C VAL A 136 -4.67 17.62 -12.58
N VAL A 137 -3.62 17.31 -13.35
CA VAL A 137 -3.47 17.82 -14.72
C VAL A 137 -4.62 17.33 -15.60
N SER A 138 -5.01 16.06 -15.47
CA SER A 138 -6.13 15.51 -16.24
C SER A 138 -7.48 16.14 -15.88
N LEU A 139 -7.72 16.45 -14.60
CA LEU A 139 -8.93 17.14 -14.16
C LEU A 139 -9.00 18.58 -14.67
N VAL A 140 -7.86 19.29 -14.72
CA VAL A 140 -7.81 20.70 -15.15
C VAL A 140 -7.80 20.85 -16.67
N LYS A 141 -7.05 19.99 -17.38
CA LYS A 141 -6.82 20.10 -18.83
C LYS A 141 -7.63 19.12 -19.67
N GLY A 142 -8.35 18.19 -19.05
CA GLY A 142 -9.04 17.10 -19.75
C GLY A 142 -8.11 16.07 -20.40
N THR A 143 -6.81 16.14 -20.15
CA THR A 143 -5.77 15.26 -20.72
C THR A 143 -4.62 15.07 -19.72
N PRO A 144 -3.90 13.93 -19.71
CA PRO A 144 -4.04 12.80 -20.63
C PRO A 144 -5.21 11.84 -20.33
N LEU A 145 -5.74 11.81 -19.10
CA LEU A 145 -6.88 10.94 -18.77
C LEU A 145 -8.20 11.67 -19.04
N ALA A 146 -8.81 11.42 -20.21
CA ALA A 146 -9.99 12.18 -20.65
C ALA A 146 -11.24 12.02 -19.74
N PRO A 147 -11.59 10.81 -19.25
CA PRO A 147 -12.74 10.68 -18.37
C PRO A 147 -12.42 11.25 -16.99
N LEU A 148 -13.29 12.14 -16.52
CA LEU A 148 -13.13 12.79 -15.22
C LEU A 148 -13.14 11.76 -14.09
N TRP A 149 -13.95 10.69 -14.16
CA TRP A 149 -13.90 9.61 -13.16
C TRP A 149 -12.53 8.94 -13.09
N LEU A 150 -11.83 8.79 -14.21
CA LEU A 150 -10.52 8.15 -14.29
C LEU A 150 -9.42 9.08 -13.76
N ALA A 151 -9.48 10.36 -14.13
CA ALA A 151 -8.60 11.40 -13.58
C ALA A 151 -8.77 11.52 -12.05
N GLY A 152 -10.01 11.48 -11.56
CA GLY A 152 -10.31 11.45 -10.13
C GLY A 152 -9.72 10.22 -9.43
N LYS A 153 -9.82 9.02 -10.02
CA LYS A 153 -9.16 7.82 -9.48
C LYS A 153 -7.64 7.95 -9.41
N ALA A 154 -7.01 8.61 -10.38
CA ALA A 154 -5.57 8.86 -10.33
C ALA A 154 -5.20 9.75 -9.13
N VAL A 155 -5.97 10.80 -8.86
CA VAL A 155 -5.79 11.62 -7.63
C VAL A 155 -5.98 10.78 -6.37
N MET A 156 -7.08 10.02 -6.29
CA MET A 156 -7.34 9.18 -5.11
C MET A 156 -6.24 8.13 -4.89
N PHE A 157 -5.69 7.56 -5.96
CA PHE A 157 -4.58 6.64 -5.86
C PHE A 157 -3.31 7.33 -5.36
N GLY A 158 -3.01 8.54 -5.83
CA GLY A 158 -1.93 9.37 -5.26
C GLY A 158 -2.14 9.67 -3.77
N LEU A 159 -3.37 9.94 -3.33
CA LEU A 159 -3.69 10.13 -1.91
C LEU A 159 -3.54 8.84 -1.09
N ILE A 160 -3.86 7.68 -1.65
CA ILE A 160 -3.61 6.37 -1.01
C ILE A 160 -2.10 6.20 -0.77
N PHE A 161 -1.25 6.53 -1.75
CA PHE A 161 0.19 6.52 -1.54
C PHE A 161 0.63 7.46 -0.42
N ALA A 162 0.14 8.70 -0.42
CA ALA A 162 0.46 9.66 0.62
C ALA A 162 0.06 9.16 2.01
N ALA A 163 -1.14 8.58 2.15
CA ALA A 163 -1.61 7.99 3.40
C ALA A 163 -0.76 6.78 3.82
N ALA A 164 -0.37 5.91 2.88
CA ALA A 164 0.51 4.77 3.15
C ALA A 164 1.93 5.21 3.58
N ILE A 165 2.46 6.27 2.99
CA ILE A 165 3.72 6.89 3.44
C ILE A 165 3.59 7.43 4.87
N MET A 166 2.44 8.01 5.22
CA MET A 166 2.20 8.48 6.58
C MET A 166 2.05 7.34 7.58
N ILE A 167 1.56 6.16 7.17
CA ILE A 167 1.64 4.93 7.98
C ILE A 167 3.11 4.63 8.29
N ASP A 168 3.97 4.57 7.26
CA ASP A 168 5.41 4.30 7.43
C ASP A 168 6.08 5.32 8.37
N VAL A 169 5.77 6.62 8.20
CA VAL A 169 6.31 7.69 9.05
C VAL A 169 5.84 7.58 10.50
N ALA A 170 4.54 7.36 10.72
CA ALA A 170 3.97 7.22 12.05
C ALA A 170 4.44 5.94 12.76
N PHE A 171 4.75 4.88 11.99
CA PHE A 171 5.16 3.59 12.52
C PHE A 171 6.66 3.51 12.87
N LYS A 172 7.51 4.41 12.35
CA LYS A 172 8.97 4.43 12.63
C LYS A 172 9.36 4.24 14.12
N PRO A 173 8.70 4.86 15.11
CA PRO A 173 9.07 4.70 16.52
C PRO A 173 8.77 3.30 17.09
N VAL A 174 7.94 2.49 16.43
CA VAL A 174 7.53 1.16 16.91
C VAL A 174 8.73 0.22 17.05
N GLY A 175 9.71 0.25 16.14
CA GLY A 175 10.88 -0.64 16.20
C GLY A 175 11.66 -0.54 17.52
N PRO A 176 12.18 0.66 17.88
CA PRO A 176 12.85 0.87 19.17
C PRO A 176 11.94 0.61 20.38
N GLN A 177 10.67 0.99 20.32
CA GLN A 177 9.71 0.78 21.43
C GLN A 177 9.41 -0.70 21.65
N LEU A 178 9.28 -1.48 20.58
CA LEU A 178 9.11 -2.93 20.64
C LEU A 178 10.37 -3.62 21.17
N GLY A 179 11.55 -3.19 20.71
CA GLY A 179 12.82 -3.71 21.24
C GLY A 179 12.93 -3.50 22.75
N ARG A 180 12.50 -2.34 23.25
CA ARG A 180 12.42 -2.04 24.68
C ARG A 180 11.42 -2.93 25.41
N LEU A 181 10.21 -3.11 24.87
CA LEU A 181 9.20 -4.02 25.43
C LEU A 181 9.72 -5.47 25.55
N ILE A 182 10.46 -5.94 24.55
CA ILE A 182 11.04 -7.30 24.56
C ILE A 182 12.14 -7.42 25.62
N ALA A 183 12.97 -6.39 25.78
CA ALA A 183 14.11 -6.41 26.71
C ALA A 183 13.69 -6.19 28.18
N GLU A 184 12.78 -5.26 28.44
CA GLU A 184 12.39 -4.83 29.80
C GLU A 184 11.10 -5.53 30.28
N GLY A 185 10.34 -6.16 29.37
CA GLY A 185 9.06 -6.79 29.68
C GLY A 185 7.87 -5.83 29.61
N SER A 186 6.67 -6.38 29.83
CA SER A 186 5.41 -5.63 29.75
C SER A 186 5.15 -4.84 31.03
N SER A 187 5.17 -3.52 30.95
CA SER A 187 4.79 -2.58 31.99
C SER A 187 4.12 -1.34 31.38
N ASP A 188 3.64 -0.39 32.19
CA ASP A 188 3.07 0.85 31.66
C ASP A 188 4.12 1.69 30.91
N GLU A 189 5.36 1.69 31.39
CA GLU A 189 6.49 2.42 30.82
C GLU A 189 6.87 1.93 29.42
N THR A 190 6.68 0.64 29.12
CA THR A 190 6.97 0.04 27.81
C THR A 190 5.74 0.02 26.90
N GLU A 191 4.56 -0.24 27.44
CA GLU A 191 3.32 -0.44 26.66
C GLU A 191 2.62 0.87 26.27
N VAL A 192 2.55 1.86 27.16
CA VAL A 192 1.78 3.09 26.90
C VAL A 192 2.36 3.88 25.71
N PRO A 193 3.68 4.12 25.63
CA PRO A 193 4.27 4.80 24.46
C PRO A 193 4.07 4.00 23.17
N LEU A 194 4.28 2.68 23.22
CA LEU A 194 4.10 1.79 22.08
C LEU A 194 2.66 1.84 21.57
N ARG A 195 1.68 1.69 22.47
CA ARG A 195 0.25 1.75 22.14
C ARG A 195 -0.13 3.08 21.51
N ARG A 196 0.38 4.20 22.03
CA ARG A 196 0.13 5.54 21.48
C ARG A 196 0.63 5.67 20.04
N THR A 197 1.85 5.21 19.75
CA THR A 197 2.41 5.20 18.39
C THR A 197 1.55 4.35 17.45
N MET A 198 1.14 3.16 17.89
CA MET A 198 0.28 2.28 17.11
C MET A 198 -1.12 2.88 16.86
N ASP A 199 -1.67 3.62 17.83
CA ASP A 199 -2.94 4.32 17.68
C ASP A 199 -2.88 5.44 16.64
N LEU A 200 -1.80 6.23 16.65
CA LEU A 200 -1.57 7.27 15.64
C LEU A 200 -1.41 6.67 14.24
N THR A 201 -0.66 5.57 14.13
CA THR A 201 -0.50 4.85 12.86
C THR A 201 -1.85 4.40 12.30
N ARG A 202 -2.76 3.93 13.15
CA ARG A 202 -4.07 3.40 12.75
C ARG A 202 -4.99 4.45 12.12
N ILE A 203 -4.85 5.73 12.46
CA ILE A 203 -5.61 6.80 11.81
C ILE A 203 -5.36 6.77 10.30
N TRP A 204 -4.10 6.63 9.90
CA TRP A 204 -3.72 6.57 8.49
C TRP A 204 -4.17 5.27 7.80
N VAL A 205 -4.22 4.15 8.52
CA VAL A 205 -4.82 2.90 8.01
C VAL A 205 -6.29 3.11 7.66
N TRP A 206 -7.07 3.76 8.54
CA TRP A 206 -8.46 4.07 8.25
C TRP A 206 -8.63 5.03 7.07
N VAL A 207 -7.74 6.02 6.93
CA VAL A 207 -7.71 6.91 5.76
C VAL A 207 -7.48 6.10 4.49
N VAL A 208 -6.53 5.15 4.48
CA VAL A 208 -6.31 4.25 3.35
C VAL A 208 -7.57 3.44 3.02
N TYR A 209 -8.26 2.88 4.01
CA TYR A 209 -9.50 2.11 3.78
C TYR A 209 -10.61 2.96 3.15
N ILE A 210 -10.85 4.16 3.68
CA ILE A 210 -11.85 5.08 3.13
C ILE A 210 -11.51 5.44 1.68
N LEU A 211 -10.24 5.76 1.41
CA LEU A 211 -9.78 6.09 0.07
C LEU A 211 -9.87 4.89 -0.90
N LEU A 212 -9.51 3.68 -0.45
CA LEU A 212 -9.62 2.46 -1.26
C LEU A 212 -11.07 2.16 -1.63
N LEU A 213 -11.99 2.22 -0.65
CA LEU A 213 -13.42 2.01 -0.89
C LEU A 213 -14.00 3.08 -1.82
N GLY A 214 -13.66 4.35 -1.60
CA GLY A 214 -14.07 5.44 -2.48
C GLY A 214 -13.53 5.28 -3.90
N THR A 215 -12.27 4.88 -4.06
CA THR A 215 -11.64 4.65 -5.37
C THR A 215 -12.29 3.46 -6.08
N ALA A 216 -12.58 2.37 -5.36
CA ALA A 216 -13.28 1.21 -5.90
C ALA A 216 -14.70 1.58 -6.36
N PHE A 217 -15.44 2.31 -5.54
CA PHE A 217 -16.77 2.81 -5.86
C PHE A 217 -16.76 3.70 -7.11
N LEU A 218 -15.88 4.71 -7.15
CA LEU A 218 -15.71 5.60 -8.31
C LEU A 218 -15.38 4.81 -9.58
N GLY A 219 -14.56 3.77 -9.45
CA GLY A 219 -14.19 2.87 -10.53
C GLY A 219 -15.28 1.98 -11.08
N ASN A 220 -16.24 1.62 -10.22
CA ASN A 220 -17.34 0.75 -10.58
C ASN A 220 -18.49 1.56 -11.19
N ILE A 221 -18.87 2.67 -10.54
CA ILE A 221 -20.02 3.47 -10.94
C ILE A 221 -19.73 4.36 -12.14
N LYS A 222 -18.53 4.95 -12.21
CA LYS A 222 -18.12 5.88 -13.29
C LYS A 222 -19.18 6.97 -13.57
N PRO A 223 -19.58 7.76 -12.55
CA PRO A 223 -20.76 8.62 -12.64
C PRO A 223 -20.61 9.85 -13.56
N PHE A 224 -19.39 10.17 -14.03
CA PHE A 224 -19.09 11.35 -14.84
C PHE A 224 -17.87 11.11 -15.74
#